data_AF-A0A8D8FRA3-F1
#
_entry.id   AF-A0A8D8FRA3-F1
#
_cell.length_a   1.000
_cell.length_b   1.000
_cell.length_c   1.000
_cell.angle_alpha   90.00
_cell.angle_beta   90.00
_cell.angle_gamma   90.00
#
_symmetry.space_group_name_H-M   'P 1'
#
loop_
_entity.id
_entity.type
_entity.pdbx_description
1 polymer ?
#
loop_
_entity_poly.entity_id
_entity_poly.type
_entity_poly.pdbx_seq_one_letter_code
_entity_poly.pdbx_strand_id
1 'polypeptide(L)'
;FSEKMFTNLWKELCQFKDSQISSLDLEEKLGSKKIISDYLSTEQSLLHEAVLSSSFEVCKFFVSNVESLVLTDNDGNTALHLAVKQMNAAIVRLLVDGGANLIATDESGNTPLDLITSKHSSDIL
;
A
#
# COMPACT_ATOMS: atom_id res chain seq x y z
N PHE A 1 0.81 -24.04 -3.61
CA PHE A 1 1.24 -22.85 -2.86
C PHE A 1 0.25 -22.66 -1.71
N SER A 2 0.67 -22.65 -0.44
CA SER A 2 -0.26 -22.58 0.71
C SER A 2 -0.34 -21.16 1.29
N GLU A 3 -1.46 -20.83 1.92
CA GLU A 3 -1.74 -19.52 2.58
C GLU A 3 -0.67 -19.11 3.59
N LYS A 4 -0.17 -20.09 4.36
CA LYS A 4 0.94 -19.89 5.29
C LYS A 4 2.26 -19.54 4.60
N MET A 5 2.49 -20.06 3.39
CA MET A 5 3.74 -19.80 2.67
C MET A 5 3.77 -18.38 2.11
N PHE A 6 2.64 -17.90 1.59
CA PHE A 6 2.51 -16.53 1.10
C PHE A 6 2.60 -15.51 2.25
N THR A 7 1.85 -15.69 3.33
CA THR A 7 1.87 -14.77 4.48
C THR A 7 3.25 -14.68 5.16
N ASN A 8 4.00 -15.79 5.23
CA ASN A 8 5.36 -15.77 5.75
C ASN A 8 6.33 -15.06 4.79
N LEU A 9 6.24 -15.35 3.49
CA LEU A 9 7.07 -14.69 2.47
C LEU A 9 6.80 -13.18 2.45
N TRP A 10 5.52 -12.78 2.55
CA TRP A 10 5.12 -11.38 2.63
C TRP A 10 5.65 -10.67 3.87
N LYS A 11 5.57 -11.31 5.05
CA LYS A 11 6.14 -10.79 6.29
C LYS A 11 7.65 -10.62 6.19
N GLU A 12 8.34 -11.58 5.56
CA GLU A 12 9.78 -11.45 5.30
C GLU A 12 10.07 -10.28 4.35
N LEU A 13 9.31 -10.13 3.26
CA LEU A 13 9.48 -9.03 2.30
C LEU A 13 9.27 -7.65 2.94
N CYS A 14 8.26 -7.48 3.80
CA CYS A 14 8.02 -6.20 4.51
C CYS A 14 9.06 -5.94 5.62
N GLN A 15 9.73 -6.98 6.14
CA GLN A 15 10.79 -6.84 7.14
C GLN A 15 12.15 -6.50 6.55
N PHE A 16 12.36 -6.72 5.26
CA PHE A 16 13.53 -6.23 4.54
C PHE A 16 13.41 -4.71 4.34
N LYS A 17 13.65 -3.97 5.42
CA LYS A 17 13.89 -2.53 5.40
C LYS A 17 15.01 -2.24 4.41
N ASP A 18 14.62 -1.65 3.28
CA ASP A 18 15.41 -0.92 2.30
C ASP A 18 16.86 -1.37 2.16
N SER A 19 17.17 -2.12 1.09
CA SER A 19 18.39 -1.93 0.27
C SER A 19 18.56 -2.89 -0.92
N GLN A 20 17.81 -3.99 -1.07
CA GLN A 20 18.22 -5.05 -2.03
C GLN A 20 17.10 -5.74 -2.83
N ILE A 21 15.83 -5.39 -2.69
CA ILE A 21 14.75 -6.10 -3.42
C ILE A 21 14.37 -5.31 -4.67
N SER A 22 14.81 -5.79 -5.84
CA SER A 22 14.40 -5.21 -7.12
C SER A 22 12.99 -5.68 -7.51
N SER A 23 12.31 -4.95 -8.40
CA SER A 23 10.98 -5.36 -8.89
C SER A 23 10.97 -6.74 -9.55
N LEU A 24 12.11 -7.17 -10.11
CA LEU A 24 12.32 -8.52 -10.66
C LEU A 24 12.33 -9.61 -9.58
N ASP A 25 12.96 -9.35 -8.43
CA ASP A 25 12.99 -10.30 -7.31
C ASP A 25 11.59 -10.49 -6.69
N LEU A 26 10.76 -9.44 -6.71
CA LEU A 26 9.36 -9.53 -6.29
C LEU A 26 8.54 -10.39 -7.23
N GLU A 27 8.66 -10.20 -8.54
CA GLU A 27 7.93 -11.00 -9.54
C GLU A 27 8.35 -12.48 -9.54
N GLU A 28 9.65 -12.75 -9.38
CA GLU A 28 10.19 -14.10 -9.28
C GLU A 28 9.74 -14.80 -7.98
N LYS A 29 9.81 -14.10 -6.83
CA LYS A 29 9.38 -14.65 -5.54
C LYS A 29 7.87 -14.79 -5.40
N LEU A 30 7.08 -13.88 -5.96
CA LEU A 30 5.61 -13.89 -5.89
C LEU A 30 4.97 -14.83 -6.91
N GLY A 31 5.75 -15.37 -7.86
CA GLY A 31 5.39 -16.54 -8.65
C GLY A 31 4.04 -16.41 -9.33
N SER A 32 4.00 -15.75 -10.48
CA SER A 32 2.86 -15.64 -11.39
C SER A 32 1.76 -14.66 -10.94
N LYS A 33 1.45 -13.70 -11.81
CA LYS A 33 0.34 -12.74 -11.72
C LYS A 33 -1.02 -13.35 -11.34
N LYS A 34 -1.21 -14.64 -11.65
CA LYS A 34 -2.40 -15.45 -11.33
C LYS A 34 -2.51 -15.85 -9.86
N ILE A 35 -1.40 -16.16 -9.18
CA ILE A 35 -1.42 -16.44 -7.73
C ILE A 35 -1.72 -15.15 -6.97
N ILE A 36 -1.15 -14.04 -7.45
CA ILE A 36 -1.38 -12.70 -6.91
C ILE A 36 -2.88 -12.34 -7.03
N SER A 37 -3.52 -12.51 -8.19
CA SER A 37 -4.94 -12.19 -8.38
C SER A 37 -5.91 -13.07 -7.57
N ASP A 38 -5.62 -14.36 -7.40
CA ASP A 38 -6.49 -15.25 -6.63
C ASP A 38 -6.37 -14.98 -5.10
N TYR A 39 -5.18 -14.53 -4.64
CA TYR A 39 -4.95 -14.05 -3.27
C TYR A 39 -5.43 -12.62 -3.02
N LEU A 40 -5.60 -11.83 -4.07
CA LEU A 40 -6.25 -10.53 -4.01
C LEU A 40 -7.71 -10.67 -3.48
N SER A 41 -8.33 -11.84 -3.31
CA SER A 41 -9.55 -11.89 -2.46
C SER A 41 -9.31 -11.50 -0.98
N THR A 42 -8.06 -11.57 -0.50
CA THR A 42 -7.58 -10.99 0.78
C THR A 42 -7.01 -9.57 0.62
N GLU A 43 -7.33 -8.93 -0.52
CA GLU A 43 -6.97 -7.60 -1.03
C GLU A 43 -6.85 -6.53 0.04
N GLN A 44 -7.78 -6.56 1.00
CA GLN A 44 -8.03 -5.51 1.98
C GLN A 44 -6.82 -5.16 2.87
N SER A 45 -5.77 -5.99 2.93
CA SER A 45 -4.69 -5.79 3.91
C SER A 45 -3.28 -5.58 3.34
N LEU A 46 -2.98 -5.97 2.10
CA LEU A 46 -1.58 -6.02 1.63
C LEU A 46 -1.01 -4.64 1.30
N LEU A 47 -1.72 -3.81 0.54
CA LEU A 47 -1.25 -2.46 0.24
C LEU A 47 -1.22 -1.60 1.52
N HIS A 48 -2.23 -1.74 2.39
CA HIS A 48 -2.26 -1.09 3.70
C HIS A 48 -1.07 -1.50 4.55
N GLU A 49 -0.73 -2.79 4.63
CA GLU A 49 0.44 -3.28 5.36
C GLU A 49 1.77 -2.79 4.74
N ALA A 50 1.87 -2.73 3.41
CA ALA A 50 3.03 -2.16 2.73
C ALA A 50 3.22 -0.68 3.08
N VAL A 51 2.11 0.07 3.14
CA VAL A 51 2.11 1.47 3.59
C VAL A 51 2.46 1.57 5.07
N LEU A 52 1.91 0.72 5.95
CA LEU A 52 2.21 0.67 7.39
C LEU A 52 3.66 0.31 7.69
N SER A 53 4.26 -0.57 6.87
CA SER A 53 5.68 -0.91 6.96
C SER A 53 6.59 0.13 6.31
N SER A 54 6.03 1.17 5.67
CA SER A 54 6.76 2.17 4.89
C SER A 54 7.64 1.58 3.77
N SER A 55 7.24 0.42 3.21
CA SER A 55 7.99 -0.29 2.18
C SER A 55 7.70 0.29 0.78
N PHE A 56 8.58 1.17 0.27
CA PHE A 56 8.33 1.92 -0.98
C PHE A 56 8.25 1.02 -2.22
N GLU A 57 9.19 0.09 -2.39
CA GLU A 57 9.27 -0.82 -3.55
C GLU A 57 8.05 -1.74 -3.63
N VAL A 58 7.58 -2.19 -2.47
CA VAL A 58 6.36 -3.00 -2.36
C VAL A 58 5.16 -2.15 -2.75
N CYS A 59 5.01 -0.94 -2.20
CA CYS A 59 3.94 -0.03 -2.61
C CYS A 59 3.96 0.21 -4.13
N LYS A 60 5.14 0.43 -4.73
CA LYS A 60 5.31 0.63 -6.18
C LYS A 60 4.77 -0.53 -7.02
N PHE A 61 5.00 -1.76 -6.55
CA PHE A 61 4.49 -2.96 -7.23
C PHE A 61 2.96 -3.00 -7.23
N PHE A 62 2.32 -2.71 -6.10
CA PHE A 62 0.86 -2.69 -5.99
C PHE A 62 0.22 -1.53 -6.74
N VAL A 63 0.85 -0.36 -6.74
CA VAL A 63 0.35 0.80 -7.49
C VAL A 63 0.29 0.55 -8.99
N SER A 64 1.12 -0.35 -9.53
CA SER A 64 1.02 -0.79 -10.93
C SER A 64 -0.25 -1.60 -11.22
N ASN A 65 -0.96 -2.06 -10.18
CA ASN A 65 -2.27 -2.72 -10.24
C ASN A 65 -3.36 -1.81 -9.65
N VAL A 66 -4.06 -1.07 -10.50
CA VAL A 66 -5.04 -0.03 -10.12
C VAL A 66 -6.15 -0.54 -9.20
N GLU A 67 -6.54 -1.82 -9.31
CA GLU A 67 -7.55 -2.46 -8.45
C GLU A 67 -7.15 -2.43 -6.96
N SER A 68 -5.86 -2.37 -6.63
CA SER A 68 -5.39 -2.30 -5.24
C SER A 68 -5.58 -0.93 -4.58
N LEU A 69 -5.72 0.14 -5.36
CA LEU A 69 -5.76 1.52 -4.87
C LEU A 69 -7.13 1.93 -4.32
N VAL A 70 -8.19 1.22 -4.72
CA VAL A 70 -9.58 1.51 -4.32
C VAL A 70 -9.99 0.79 -3.03
N LEU A 71 -9.13 -0.09 -2.52
CA LEU A 71 -9.41 -0.91 -1.36
C LEU A 71 -9.36 -0.10 -0.08
N THR A 72 -10.21 -0.50 0.87
CA THR A 72 -10.29 0.09 2.19
C THR A 72 -9.98 -0.94 3.27
N ASP A 73 -9.38 -0.49 4.37
CA ASP A 73 -9.25 -1.29 5.59
C ASP A 73 -10.59 -1.36 6.34
N ASN A 74 -10.56 -1.96 7.54
CA ASN A 74 -11.74 -2.11 8.40
C ASN A 74 -12.30 -0.78 8.92
N ASP A 75 -11.55 0.32 8.84
CA ASP A 75 -12.00 1.66 9.23
C ASP A 75 -12.37 2.50 7.99
N GLY A 76 -12.45 1.88 6.80
CA GLY A 76 -12.71 2.57 5.54
C GLY A 76 -11.51 3.34 4.98
N ASN A 77 -10.34 3.29 5.61
CA ASN A 77 -9.16 4.01 5.12
C ASN A 77 -8.68 3.37 3.82
N THR A 78 -8.46 4.17 2.78
CA THR A 78 -7.64 3.75 1.64
C THR A 78 -6.15 3.77 2.00
N ALA A 79 -5.32 3.15 1.17
CA ALA A 79 -3.87 3.22 1.29
C ALA A 79 -3.35 4.68 1.41
N LEU A 80 -4.00 5.62 0.74
CA LEU A 80 -3.64 7.04 0.79
C LEU A 80 -3.95 7.67 2.15
N HIS A 81 -5.06 7.32 2.81
CA HIS A 81 -5.35 7.77 4.17
C HIS A 81 -4.24 7.34 5.14
N LEU A 82 -3.78 6.09 5.03
CA LEU A 82 -2.69 5.57 5.88
C LEU A 82 -1.35 6.24 5.58
N ALA A 83 -1.03 6.47 4.31
CA ALA A 83 0.21 7.14 3.91
C ALA A 83 0.27 8.58 4.43
N VAL A 84 -0.86 9.29 4.38
CA VAL A 84 -1.01 10.63 4.94
C VAL A 84 -0.92 10.61 6.47
N LYS A 85 -1.60 9.68 7.16
CA LYS A 85 -1.50 9.50 8.62
C LYS A 85 -0.06 9.28 9.09
N GLN A 86 0.75 8.59 8.29
CA GLN A 86 2.18 8.36 8.56
C GLN A 86 3.10 9.51 8.13
N MET A 87 2.57 10.51 7.44
CA MET A 87 3.34 11.61 6.86
C MET A 87 4.45 11.16 5.91
N ASN A 88 4.25 10.02 5.23
CA ASN A 88 5.24 9.48 4.30
C ASN A 88 5.05 10.08 2.91
N ALA A 89 5.67 11.24 2.67
CA ALA A 89 5.55 11.98 1.41
C ALA A 89 5.95 11.17 0.17
N ALA A 90 6.92 10.24 0.29
CA ALA A 90 7.35 9.40 -0.82
C ALA A 90 6.24 8.43 -1.24
N ILE A 91 5.61 7.75 -0.27
CA ILE A 91 4.50 6.83 -0.54
C ILE A 91 3.24 7.61 -0.96
N VAL A 92 2.98 8.77 -0.38
CA VAL A 92 1.87 9.65 -0.81
C VAL A 92 2.02 10.00 -2.28
N ARG A 93 3.19 10.52 -2.71
CA ARG A 93 3.44 10.84 -4.13
C ARG A 93 3.27 9.62 -5.02
N LEU A 94 3.79 8.48 -4.60
CA LEU A 94 3.68 7.22 -5.34
C LEU A 94 2.22 6.77 -5.53
N LEU A 95 1.38 6.87 -4.49
CA LEU A 95 -0.05 6.54 -4.57
C LEU A 95 -0.81 7.54 -5.45
N VAL A 96 -0.51 8.84 -5.32
CA VAL A 96 -1.10 9.91 -6.13
C VAL A 96 -0.77 9.74 -7.61
N ASP A 97 0.51 9.52 -7.94
CA ASP A 97 0.99 9.24 -9.30
C ASP A 97 0.37 7.95 -9.86
N GLY A 98 0.05 7.01 -8.97
CA GLY A 98 -0.69 5.78 -9.24
C GLY A 98 -2.16 5.96 -9.60
N GLY A 99 -2.73 7.16 -9.39
CA GLY A 99 -4.15 7.43 -9.57
C GLY A 99 -5.01 7.05 -8.35
N ALA A 100 -4.43 7.02 -7.15
CA ALA A 100 -5.21 6.81 -5.92
C ALA A 100 -6.29 7.89 -5.77
N ASN A 101 -7.46 7.49 -5.26
CA ASN A 101 -8.59 8.40 -5.09
C ASN A 101 -8.34 9.38 -3.92
N LEU A 102 -8.13 10.65 -4.25
CA LEU A 102 -7.87 11.74 -3.30
C LEU A 102 -9.11 12.17 -2.50
N ILE A 103 -10.30 11.82 -2.99
CA ILE A 103 -11.60 12.22 -2.39
C ILE A 103 -12.36 11.03 -1.79
N ALA A 104 -11.73 9.85 -1.72
CA ALA A 104 -12.30 8.73 -0.99
C ALA A 104 -12.47 9.12 0.47
N THR A 105 -13.53 8.68 1.13
CA THR A 105 -13.76 8.96 2.55
C THR A 105 -13.61 7.70 3.37
N ASP A 106 -12.99 7.81 4.54
CA ASP A 106 -13.01 6.77 5.56
C ASP A 106 -14.42 6.60 6.19
N GLU A 107 -14.60 5.66 7.11
CA GLU A 107 -15.89 5.45 7.79
C GLU A 107 -16.33 6.65 8.64
N SER A 108 -15.40 7.54 8.99
CA SER A 108 -15.69 8.78 9.70
C SER A 108 -16.06 9.94 8.75
N GLY A 109 -16.03 9.72 7.44
CA GLY A 109 -16.33 10.72 6.42
C GLY A 109 -15.16 11.66 6.10
N ASN A 110 -13.95 11.36 6.56
CA ASN A 110 -12.76 12.17 6.29
C ASN A 110 -12.12 11.73 4.98
N THR A 111 -11.69 12.68 4.16
CA THR A 111 -10.78 12.40 3.03
C THR A 111 -9.33 12.22 3.51
N PRO A 112 -8.42 11.66 2.69
CA PRO A 112 -7.01 11.60 3.04
C PRO A 112 -6.45 12.97 3.40
N LEU A 113 -6.90 14.03 2.71
CA LEU A 113 -6.45 15.39 2.97
C LEU A 113 -6.99 15.95 4.29
N ASP A 114 -8.18 15.55 4.73
CA ASP A 114 -8.74 15.97 6.02
C ASP A 114 -7.93 15.44 7.21
N LEU A 115 -7.18 14.34 6.99
CA LEU A 115 -6.27 13.77 7.99
C LEU A 115 -4.95 14.55 8.12
N ILE A 116 -4.67 15.49 7.20
CA ILE A 116 -3.47 16.35 7.28
C ILE A 116 -3.67 17.40 8.37
N THR A 117 -2.86 17.33 9.42
CA THR A 117 -2.84 18.42 10.41
C THR A 117 -2.12 19.64 9.84
N SER A 118 -2.48 20.83 10.32
CA SER A 118 -1.94 22.12 9.84
C SER A 118 -0.42 22.27 9.96
N LYS A 119 0.25 21.41 10.74
CA LYS A 119 1.72 21.39 10.86
C LYS A 119 2.41 20.56 9.79
N HIS A 120 1.70 19.66 9.12
CA HIS A 120 2.27 18.65 8.23
C HIS A 120 1.88 18.89 6.76
N SER A 121 1.05 19.90 6.50
CA SER A 121 0.59 20.27 5.15
C SER A 121 1.72 20.65 4.20
N SER A 122 2.81 21.23 4.72
CA SER A 122 3.99 21.62 3.92
C SER A 122 4.89 20.44 3.54
N ASP A 123 4.79 19.33 4.25
CA ASP A 123 5.73 18.21 4.12
C ASP A 123 5.18 17.12 3.19
N ILE A 124 3.86 17.02 3.08
CA ILE A 124 3.14 15.96 2.35
C ILE A 124 2.76 16.36 0.92
N LEU A 125 2.51 17.66 0.66
CA LEU A 125 2.15 18.24 -0.67
C LEU A 125 3.40 18.77 -1.39
#